data_AF-A0A3D1QXT4-F1
#
_entry.id   AF-A0A3D1QXT4-F1
#
_cell.length_a   1.000
_cell.length_b   1.000
_cell.length_c   1.000
_cell.angle_alpha   90.00
_cell.angle_beta   90.00
_cell.angle_gamma   90.00
#
_symmetry.space_group_name_H-M   'P 1'
#
loop_
_entity.id
_entity.type
_entity.pdbx_description
1 polymer ?
#
loop_
_entity_poly.entity_id
_entity_poly.type
_entity_poly.pdbx_seq_one_letter_code
_entity_poly.pdbx_strand_id
1 'polypeptide(L)'
;MRSFPLLVVLLLALGCAPKLRFNQSFLVAEELKVARSGFVSLKSTGESFDFAPIAEKEPGATRVVLVKIHGTYLLTGDGFRHLWRIWPSGADEASYEPVKLDPGPDGFLSPTLEMSGACVLVRWQERQAYVNADGDADESACSD
;
A
#
# COMPACT_ATOMS: atom_id res chain seq x y z
N MET A 1 29.25 13.07 -58.40
CA MET A 1 27.88 13.25 -57.88
C MET A 1 27.25 11.88 -57.68
N ARG A 2 27.12 11.42 -56.44
CA ARG A 2 26.17 10.38 -56.04
C ARG A 2 26.02 10.46 -54.52
N SER A 3 24.90 11.07 -54.14
CA SER A 3 24.49 11.40 -52.79
C SER A 3 24.08 10.12 -52.06
N PHE A 4 24.73 9.81 -50.93
CA PHE A 4 24.23 8.83 -49.96
C PHE A 4 23.35 9.58 -48.96
N PRO A 5 22.08 9.19 -48.76
CA PRO A 5 21.22 9.87 -47.80
C PRO A 5 21.60 9.49 -46.36
N LEU A 6 21.65 10.53 -45.53
CA LEU A 6 21.69 10.53 -44.06
C LEU A 6 20.76 9.46 -43.48
N LEU A 7 21.31 8.52 -42.72
CA LEU A 7 20.55 7.69 -41.78
C LEU A 7 20.58 8.40 -40.42
N VAL A 8 19.50 9.08 -40.08
CA VAL A 8 19.30 9.71 -38.77
C VAL A 8 19.03 8.61 -37.74
N VAL A 9 20.00 8.37 -36.86
CA VAL A 9 19.83 7.50 -35.68
C VAL A 9 19.13 8.31 -34.59
N LEU A 10 17.80 8.23 -34.54
CA LEU A 10 17.00 8.75 -33.43
C LEU A 10 16.81 7.63 -32.40
N LEU A 11 17.76 7.48 -31.48
CA LEU A 11 17.60 6.65 -30.29
C LEU A 11 16.73 7.42 -29.28
N LEU A 12 15.42 7.28 -29.41
CA LEU A 12 14.47 7.63 -28.37
C LEU A 12 14.68 6.67 -27.19
N ALA A 13 15.43 7.12 -26.19
CA ALA A 13 15.41 6.52 -24.86
C ALA A 13 14.03 6.76 -24.24
N LEU A 14 13.06 5.94 -24.64
CA LEU A 14 11.83 5.70 -23.87
C LEU A 14 12.27 4.98 -22.59
N GLY A 15 12.76 5.74 -21.62
CA GLY A 15 12.80 5.29 -20.24
C GLY A 15 11.36 5.04 -19.82
N CYS A 16 10.90 3.79 -19.98
CA CYS A 16 9.63 3.35 -19.43
C CYS A 16 9.66 3.66 -17.93
N ALA A 17 8.85 4.62 -17.50
CA ALA A 17 8.54 4.79 -16.09
C ALA A 17 8.11 3.42 -15.53
N PRO A 18 8.60 3.02 -14.35
CA PRO A 18 8.27 1.73 -13.78
C PRO A 18 6.75 1.64 -13.63
N LYS A 19 6.14 0.70 -14.36
CA LYS A 19 4.71 0.40 -14.26
C LYS A 19 4.44 -0.10 -12.84
N LEU A 20 3.64 0.63 -12.08
CA LEU A 20 2.96 0.13 -10.87
C LEU A 20 2.30 -1.21 -11.25
N ARG A 21 2.82 -2.33 -10.73
CA ARG A 21 2.33 -3.66 -11.12
C ARG A 21 1.07 -3.98 -10.32
N PHE A 22 -0.06 -3.94 -11.00
CA PHE A 22 -1.42 -4.10 -10.45
C PHE A 22 -1.74 -5.50 -9.90
N ASN A 23 -0.89 -6.52 -10.09
CA ASN A 23 -1.13 -7.87 -9.57
C ASN A 23 0.08 -8.43 -8.80
N GLN A 24 0.77 -7.56 -8.06
CA GLN A 24 1.82 -7.98 -7.14
C GLN A 24 1.31 -7.98 -5.72
N SER A 25 1.71 -9.00 -4.97
CA SER A 25 1.58 -9.06 -3.51
C SER A 25 2.98 -9.02 -2.90
N PHE A 26 3.12 -8.37 -1.74
CA PHE A 26 4.34 -8.45 -0.96
C PHE A 26 4.26 -9.67 -0.07
N LEU A 27 5.30 -10.52 -0.11
CA LEU A 27 5.35 -11.70 0.75
C LEU A 27 5.51 -11.34 2.23
N VAL A 28 5.95 -10.11 2.53
CA VAL A 28 6.25 -9.63 3.88
C VAL A 28 5.76 -8.19 4.00
N ALA A 29 5.16 -7.86 5.15
CA ALA A 29 4.79 -6.49 5.47
C ALA A 29 6.04 -5.61 5.71
N GLU A 30 5.91 -4.33 5.39
CA GLU A 30 6.94 -3.33 5.59
C GLU A 30 6.57 -2.38 6.73
N GLU A 31 7.49 -2.21 7.67
CA GLU A 31 7.43 -1.10 8.61
C GLU A 31 8.06 0.15 8.01
N LEU A 32 7.28 1.23 7.93
CA LEU A 32 7.65 2.46 7.27
C LEU A 32 7.57 3.64 8.24
N LYS A 33 8.44 4.62 8.05
CA LYS A 33 8.43 5.88 8.80
C LYS A 33 7.69 6.93 7.99
N VAL A 34 6.80 7.69 8.63
CA VAL A 34 6.17 8.85 8.02
C VAL A 34 7.19 9.99 7.95
N ALA A 35 7.48 10.48 6.74
CA ALA A 35 8.42 11.58 6.56
C ALA A 35 7.80 12.91 7.02
N ARG A 36 8.64 13.90 7.36
CA ARG A 36 8.17 15.26 7.71
C ARG A 36 7.40 15.94 6.58
N SER A 37 7.64 15.53 5.34
CA SER A 37 6.90 16.01 4.16
C SER A 37 5.47 15.48 4.08
N GLY A 38 5.07 14.52 4.94
CA GLY A 38 3.78 13.85 4.85
C GLY A 38 3.76 12.70 3.84
N PHE A 39 4.90 12.32 3.25
CA PHE A 39 4.99 11.17 2.35
C PHE A 39 5.50 9.92 3.07
N VAL A 40 5.10 8.76 2.57
CA VAL A 40 5.63 7.45 2.96
C VAL A 40 6.22 6.79 1.71
N SER A 41 7.44 6.26 1.83
CA SER A 41 8.15 5.58 0.74
C SER A 41 8.30 4.09 1.04
N LEU A 42 7.87 3.25 0.10
CA LEU A 42 8.01 1.80 0.16
C LEU A 42 9.48 1.41 -0.05
N LYS A 43 9.99 0.53 0.81
CA LYS A 43 11.39 0.06 0.74
C LYS A 43 11.57 -0.91 -0.42
N SER A 44 10.58 -1.75 -0.71
CA SER A 44 10.71 -2.80 -1.74
C SER A 44 10.63 -2.27 -3.16
N THR A 45 9.80 -1.25 -3.41
CA THR A 45 9.53 -0.75 -4.77
C THR A 45 10.09 0.64 -5.02
N GLY A 46 10.39 1.42 -3.97
CA GLY A 46 10.73 2.84 -4.08
C GLY A 46 9.54 3.75 -4.40
N GLU A 47 8.33 3.19 -4.53
CA GLU A 47 7.10 3.96 -4.70
C GLU A 47 6.85 4.81 -3.44
N SER A 48 6.17 5.94 -3.62
CA SER A 48 5.81 6.81 -2.51
C SER A 48 4.35 7.24 -2.66
N PHE A 49 3.66 7.44 -1.53
CA PHE A 49 2.30 7.94 -1.51
C PHE A 49 2.14 9.06 -0.48
N ASP A 50 1.13 9.90 -0.71
CA ASP A 50 0.76 10.97 0.21
C ASP A 50 0.02 10.40 1.41
N PHE A 51 0.55 10.61 2.62
CA PHE A 51 -0.03 10.13 3.86
C PHE A 51 -1.02 11.14 4.47
N ALA A 52 -1.13 12.35 3.93
CA ALA A 52 -2.00 13.40 4.46
C ALA A 52 -3.47 12.96 4.65
N PRO A 53 -4.13 12.25 3.71
CA PRO A 53 -5.51 11.80 3.88
C PRO A 53 -5.72 10.88 5.09
N ILE A 54 -4.70 10.08 5.43
CA ILE A 54 -4.71 9.19 6.59
C ILE A 54 -4.37 9.98 7.86
N ALA A 55 -3.36 10.85 7.82
CA ALA A 55 -2.92 11.65 8.97
C ALA A 55 -4.02 12.56 9.52
N GLU A 56 -4.94 13.04 8.67
CA GLU A 56 -6.10 13.83 9.10
C GLU A 56 -7.07 13.04 9.99
N LYS A 57 -7.11 11.72 9.83
CA LYS A 57 -7.97 10.80 10.60
C LYS A 57 -7.21 10.08 11.71
N GLU A 58 -5.90 9.92 11.54
CA GLU A 58 -4.98 9.21 12.42
C GLU A 58 -3.84 10.14 12.89
N PRO A 59 -4.15 11.18 13.69
CA PRO A 59 -3.16 12.18 14.07
C PRO A 59 -2.06 11.58 14.96
N GLY A 60 -0.83 12.02 14.75
CA GLY A 60 0.34 11.59 15.56
C GLY A 60 1.03 10.31 15.07
N ALA A 61 0.56 9.73 13.96
CA ALA A 61 1.21 8.60 13.32
C ALA A 61 2.66 8.93 12.90
N THR A 62 3.64 8.19 13.42
CA THR A 62 5.06 8.33 13.05
C THR A 62 5.60 7.11 12.30
N ARG A 63 4.93 5.97 12.47
CA ARG A 63 5.26 4.68 11.88
C ARG A 63 3.99 3.95 11.48
N VAL A 64 4.11 3.16 10.42
CA VAL A 64 3.02 2.35 9.88
C VAL A 64 3.56 1.00 9.47
N VAL A 65 2.71 -0.02 9.52
CA VAL A 65 2.92 -1.32 8.90
C VAL A 65 2.04 -1.41 7.67
N LEU A 66 2.60 -1.86 6.55
CA LEU A 66 1.91 -1.95 5.28
C LEU A 66 2.23 -3.24 4.56
N VAL A 67 1.24 -3.85 3.92
CA VAL A 67 1.44 -5.00 3.02
C VAL A 67 0.65 -4.79 1.74
N LYS A 68 1.17 -5.29 0.62
CA LYS A 68 0.51 -5.24 -0.68
C LYS A 68 -0.13 -6.58 -0.99
N ILE A 69 -1.38 -6.55 -1.46
CA ILE A 69 -2.14 -7.70 -1.94
C ILE A 69 -2.86 -7.35 -3.23
N HIS A 70 -2.56 -8.08 -4.32
CA HIS A 70 -3.19 -7.90 -5.64
C HIS A 70 -3.27 -6.42 -6.10
N GLY A 71 -2.21 -5.64 -5.89
CA GLY A 71 -2.18 -4.23 -6.30
C GLY A 71 -2.75 -3.24 -5.28
N THR A 72 -3.48 -3.71 -4.27
CA THR A 72 -3.98 -2.93 -3.14
C THR A 72 -3.01 -2.99 -1.98
N TYR A 73 -2.84 -1.90 -1.24
CA TYR A 73 -2.07 -1.84 -0.02
C TYR A 73 -3.01 -1.78 1.18
N LEU A 74 -2.73 -2.58 2.20
CA LEU A 74 -3.35 -2.49 3.51
C LEU A 74 -2.34 -1.88 4.47
N LEU A 75 -2.73 -0.83 5.19
CA LEU A 75 -1.88 -0.05 6.06
C LEU A 75 -2.56 0.21 7.41
N THR A 76 -1.82 0.03 8.49
CA THR A 76 -2.23 0.50 9.81
C THR A 76 -1.01 0.88 10.65
N GLY A 77 -1.22 1.32 11.88
CA GLY A 77 -0.18 1.68 12.81
C GLY A 77 -0.66 1.56 14.25
N ASP A 78 0.27 1.65 15.19
CA ASP A 78 -0.06 1.62 16.61
C ASP A 78 -0.97 2.81 16.97
N GLY A 79 -2.09 2.54 17.62
CA GLY A 79 -3.11 3.51 18.02
C GLY A 79 -4.07 3.96 16.91
N PHE A 80 -3.96 3.41 15.69
CA PHE A 80 -4.87 3.77 14.59
C PHE A 80 -6.31 3.36 14.89
N ARG A 81 -7.26 4.16 14.43
CA ARG A 81 -8.70 3.84 14.46
C ARG A 81 -9.14 2.99 13.29
N HIS A 82 -8.40 3.01 12.19
CA HIS A 82 -8.74 2.26 10.99
C HIS A 82 -7.55 1.45 10.46
N LEU A 83 -7.88 0.33 9.83
CA LEU A 83 -7.05 -0.28 8.80
C LEU A 83 -7.39 0.44 7.48
N TRP A 84 -6.39 0.90 6.76
CA TRP A 84 -6.55 1.66 5.53
C TRP A 84 -6.28 0.79 4.31
N ARG A 85 -7.20 0.84 3.36
CA ARG A 85 -7.04 0.34 2.01
C ARG A 85 -6.56 1.47 1.12
N ILE A 86 -5.48 1.23 0.38
CA ILE A 86 -4.88 2.21 -0.53
C ILE A 86 -4.67 1.54 -1.89
N TRP A 87 -5.13 2.15 -2.97
CA TRP A 87 -4.93 1.59 -4.31
C TRP A 87 -4.72 2.70 -5.35
N PRO A 88 -4.00 2.43 -6.45
CA PRO A 88 -3.84 3.41 -7.51
C PRO A 88 -5.20 3.75 -8.15
N SER A 89 -5.50 5.03 -8.27
CA SER A 89 -6.72 5.54 -8.94
C SER A 89 -6.41 6.35 -10.20
N GLY A 90 -5.14 6.58 -10.50
CA GLY A 90 -4.64 7.31 -11.65
C GLY A 90 -3.14 7.09 -11.84
N ALA A 91 -2.52 7.85 -12.76
CA ALA A 91 -1.08 7.72 -13.04
C ALA A 91 -0.22 8.09 -11.82
N ASP A 92 -0.61 9.13 -11.09
CA ASP A 92 0.07 9.65 -9.91
C ASP A 92 -0.93 9.88 -8.74
N GLU A 93 -2.05 9.15 -8.75
CA GLU A 93 -3.13 9.30 -7.79
C GLU A 93 -3.40 7.98 -7.06
N ALA A 94 -3.76 8.09 -5.79
CA ALA A 94 -4.20 6.98 -4.97
C ALA A 94 -5.55 7.28 -4.33
N SER A 95 -6.36 6.25 -4.18
CA SER A 95 -7.58 6.26 -3.39
C SER A 95 -7.34 5.63 -2.02
N TYR A 96 -8.12 6.08 -1.04
CA TYR A 96 -7.98 5.72 0.37
C TYR A 96 -9.36 5.39 0.93
N GLU A 97 -9.48 4.25 1.59
CA GLU A 97 -10.73 3.86 2.25
C GLU A 97 -10.46 3.10 3.54
N PRO A 98 -11.16 3.42 4.65
CA PRO A 98 -11.06 2.63 5.85
C PRO A 98 -11.76 1.28 5.65
N VAL A 99 -11.05 0.21 5.96
CA VAL A 99 -11.63 -1.13 6.07
C VAL A 99 -12.54 -1.16 7.28
N LYS A 100 -13.71 -1.80 7.13
CA LYS A 100 -14.71 -1.89 8.19
C LYS A 100 -14.31 -2.94 9.23
N LEU A 101 -13.41 -2.55 10.12
CA LEU A 101 -12.97 -3.30 11.29
C LEU A 101 -13.06 -2.43 12.53
N ASP A 102 -13.47 -3.03 13.66
CA ASP A 102 -13.49 -2.35 14.95
C ASP A 102 -12.28 -2.80 15.78
N PRO A 103 -11.23 -1.97 15.91
CA PRO A 103 -10.07 -2.31 16.72
C PRO A 103 -10.33 -2.16 18.22
N GLY A 104 -11.46 -1.57 18.64
CA GLY A 104 -11.78 -1.25 20.02
C GLY A 104 -11.33 0.15 20.46
N PRO A 105 -11.52 0.48 21.76
CA PRO A 105 -11.37 1.83 22.30
C PRO A 105 -9.94 2.37 22.27
N ASP A 106 -8.93 1.50 22.19
CA ASP A 106 -7.52 1.89 22.14
C ASP A 106 -6.95 1.91 20.72
N GLY A 107 -7.74 1.52 19.72
CA GLY A 107 -7.26 1.37 18.35
C GLY A 107 -6.42 0.11 18.15
N PHE A 108 -5.76 0.00 17.00
CA PHE A 108 -4.88 -1.12 16.69
C PHE A 108 -3.63 -1.05 17.58
N LEU A 109 -3.49 -1.96 18.54
CA LEU A 109 -2.28 -2.05 19.38
C LEU A 109 -1.33 -3.10 18.83
N SER A 110 -0.10 -2.70 18.54
CA SER A 110 0.97 -3.53 17.96
C SER A 110 0.47 -4.39 16.78
N PRO A 111 -0.17 -3.79 15.77
CA PRO A 111 -0.76 -4.56 14.68
C PRO A 111 0.30 -5.26 13.85
N THR A 112 -0.01 -6.48 13.40
CA THR A 112 0.80 -7.23 12.44
C THR A 112 -0.02 -7.54 11.19
N LEU A 113 0.62 -7.46 10.02
CA LEU A 113 0.03 -7.82 8.74
C LEU A 113 0.83 -8.98 8.13
N GLU A 114 0.16 -10.08 7.79
CA GLU A 114 0.77 -11.28 7.22
C GLU A 114 -0.02 -11.76 6.02
N MET A 115 0.65 -12.17 4.94
CA MET A 115 -0.04 -12.77 3.80
C MET A 115 -0.61 -14.15 4.18
N SER A 116 -1.87 -14.39 3.85
CA SER A 116 -2.56 -15.65 4.07
C SER A 116 -3.41 -15.99 2.83
N GLY A 117 -2.80 -16.64 1.85
CA GLY A 117 -3.46 -16.96 0.57
C GLY A 117 -3.81 -15.70 -0.22
N ALA A 118 -5.08 -15.54 -0.55
CA ALA A 118 -5.64 -14.37 -1.24
C ALA A 118 -6.05 -13.22 -0.28
N CYS A 119 -5.74 -13.33 1.01
CA CYS A 119 -6.00 -12.31 2.02
C CYS A 119 -4.73 -11.90 2.77
N VAL A 120 -4.87 -10.86 3.58
CA VAL A 120 -3.95 -10.47 4.63
C VAL A 120 -4.58 -10.80 5.97
N LEU A 121 -3.88 -11.59 6.78
CA LEU A 121 -4.20 -11.76 8.18
C LEU A 121 -3.69 -10.56 8.97
N VAL A 122 -4.63 -9.80 9.50
CA VAL A 122 -4.42 -8.67 10.38
C VAL A 122 -4.59 -9.18 11.80
N ARG A 123 -3.59 -8.98 12.66
CA ARG A 123 -3.69 -9.29 14.10
C ARG A 123 -3.41 -8.06 14.92
N TRP A 124 -4.13 -7.89 16.02
CA TRP A 124 -3.93 -6.83 17.00
C TRP A 124 -4.43 -7.34 18.35
N GLN A 125 -3.63 -7.13 19.41
CA GLN A 125 -3.92 -7.73 20.71
C GLN A 125 -4.19 -9.25 20.60
N GLU A 126 -5.34 -9.73 21.09
CA GLU A 126 -5.81 -11.13 21.00
C GLU A 126 -6.86 -11.33 19.88
N ARG A 127 -6.98 -10.37 18.95
CA ARG A 127 -7.95 -10.38 17.85
C ARG A 127 -7.27 -10.56 16.51
N GLN A 128 -8.03 -11.07 15.55
CA GLN A 128 -7.56 -11.23 14.17
C GLN A 128 -8.70 -11.07 13.17
N ALA A 129 -8.36 -10.70 11.94
CA ALA A 129 -9.25 -10.71 10.79
C ALA A 129 -8.47 -10.98 9.50
N TYR A 130 -9.09 -11.66 8.55
CA TYR A 130 -8.62 -11.82 7.19
C TYR A 130 -9.22 -10.72 6.34
N VAL A 131 -8.39 -10.00 5.59
CA VAL A 131 -8.82 -8.88 4.74
C VAL A 131 -8.34 -9.12 3.31
N ASN A 132 -9.27 -9.14 2.36
CA ASN A 132 -8.94 -9.31 0.93
C ASN A 132 -8.53 -7.98 0.28
N ALA A 133 -8.20 -8.02 -1.03
CA ALA A 133 -7.80 -6.83 -1.78
C ALA A 133 -8.95 -5.81 -1.98
N ASP A 134 -10.19 -6.26 -1.84
CA ASP A 134 -11.39 -5.43 -1.91
C ASP A 134 -11.75 -4.76 -0.57
N GLY A 135 -11.00 -5.07 0.49
CA GLY A 135 -11.23 -4.53 1.83
C GLY A 135 -12.36 -5.23 2.59
N ASP A 136 -12.87 -6.36 2.08
CA ASP A 136 -13.79 -7.20 2.84
C ASP A 136 -13.02 -7.89 3.95
N ALA A 137 -13.60 -7.90 5.15
CA ALA A 137 -12.98 -8.45 6.34
C ALA A 137 -13.83 -9.59 6.94
N ASP A 138 -13.18 -10.68 7.30
CA ASP A 138 -13.79 -11.85 7.93
C ASP A 138 -12.91 -12.32 9.10
N GLU A 139 -13.48 -12.50 10.30
CA GLU A 139 -12.72 -12.89 11.50
C GLU A 139 -12.41 -14.41 11.56
N SER A 140 -13.05 -15.22 10.70
CA SER A 140 -12.97 -16.69 10.73
C SER A 140 -12.03 -17.27 9.68
N ALA A 141 -12.09 -16.79 8.43
CA ALA A 141 -11.31 -17.36 7.34
C ALA A 141 -11.05 -16.35 6.21
N CYS A 142 -10.03 -16.63 5.39
CA CYS A 142 -9.87 -15.95 4.12
C CYS A 142 -10.96 -16.44 3.15
N SER A 143 -11.85 -15.54 2.78
CA SER A 143 -12.88 -15.77 1.76
C SER A 143 -12.34 -15.28 0.41
N ASP A 144 -12.46 -16.14 -0.61
CA ASP A 144 -12.11 -15.82 -2.01
C ASP A 144 -13.11 -14.84 -2.63
#